data_AF-A0A660RFU5-F1
#
_entry.id   AF-A0A660RFU5-F1
#
_cell.length_a   1.000
_cell.length_b   1.000
_cell.length_c   1.000
_cell.angle_alpha   90.00
_cell.angle_beta   90.00
_cell.angle_gamma   90.00
#
_symmetry.space_group_name_H-M   'P 1'
#
loop_
_entity.id
_entity.type
_entity.pdbx_description
1 polymer ?
#
loop_
_entity_poly.entity_id
_entity_poly.type
_entity_poly.pdbx_seq_one_letter_code
_entity_poly.pdbx_strand_id
1 'polypeptide(L)'
;MKHLEREEIIRKIVEEKGKEAIPDLIKLLEDEDSKVREIAADALKALGEDVLPQLREYLKVRLDEDPFNDVSLLYAVDVLGELKDYKSIPILYELLEHYDEEAYQLIIYDALSKLGEGRKFLDLLEYLLLEDAYKENLKEQVIMILPEIEEQRSVEILVKAWKMYKEDMDTAELIMRAFELLVMRKPEFFRIIEDMDEELSRRLKGSTGGG
;
A
#
# COMPACT_ATOMS: atom_id res chain seq x y z
N MET A 1 12.09 -21.49 1.37
CA MET A 1 13.13 -21.43 2.41
C MET A 1 13.36 -20.00 2.93
N LYS A 2 13.64 -19.00 2.08
CA LYS A 2 13.94 -17.61 2.53
C LYS A 2 12.82 -16.88 3.32
N HIS A 3 11.54 -17.17 3.06
CA HIS A 3 10.42 -16.52 3.78
C HIS A 3 10.32 -16.95 5.25
N LEU A 4 10.52 -18.25 5.53
CA LEU A 4 10.45 -18.80 6.88
C LEU A 4 11.56 -18.27 7.79
N GLU A 5 12.75 -18.01 7.22
CA GLU A 5 13.87 -17.40 7.94
C GLU A 5 13.55 -15.96 8.36
N ARG A 6 12.87 -15.19 7.51
CA ARG A 6 12.46 -13.81 7.79
C ARG A 6 11.45 -13.72 8.93
N GLU A 7 10.39 -14.52 8.85
CA GLU A 7 9.35 -14.57 9.89
C GLU A 7 9.92 -15.00 11.25
N GLU A 8 10.86 -15.95 11.25
CA GLU A 8 11.54 -16.39 12.46
C GLU A 8 12.41 -15.28 13.08
N ILE A 9 13.13 -14.51 12.26
CA ILE A 9 13.92 -13.35 12.73
C ILE A 9 12.98 -12.31 13.38
N ILE A 10 11.89 -11.95 12.70
CA ILE A 10 10.93 -10.97 13.20
C ILE A 10 10.32 -11.44 14.52
N ARG A 11 9.84 -12.68 14.58
CA ARG A 11 9.28 -13.27 15.79
C ARG A 11 10.27 -13.20 16.94
N LYS A 12 11.53 -13.56 16.70
CA LYS A 12 12.58 -13.53 17.71
C LYS A 12 12.85 -12.11 18.23
N ILE A 13 12.90 -11.12 17.35
CA ILE A 13 13.07 -9.71 17.75
C ILE A 13 11.92 -9.28 18.66
N VAL A 14 10.68 -9.59 18.29
CA VAL A 14 9.48 -9.22 19.05
C VAL A 14 9.44 -9.92 20.41
N GLU A 15 9.76 -11.23 20.45
CA GLU A 15 9.73 -12.04 21.68
C GLU A 15 10.86 -11.70 22.65
N GLU A 16 12.07 -11.46 22.16
CA GLU A 16 13.26 -11.24 23.01
C GLU A 16 13.44 -9.79 23.43
N LYS A 17 13.16 -8.83 22.54
CA LYS A 17 13.42 -7.40 22.79
C LYS A 17 12.14 -6.55 22.89
N GLY A 18 11.07 -6.93 22.20
CA GLY A 18 9.82 -6.18 22.20
C GLY A 18 10.05 -4.68 21.90
N LYS A 19 9.46 -3.81 22.73
CA LYS A 19 9.55 -2.34 22.57
C LYS A 19 10.96 -1.79 22.68
N GLU A 20 11.89 -2.48 23.35
CA GLU A 20 13.27 -2.02 23.48
C GLU A 20 14.02 -2.06 22.15
N ALA A 21 13.53 -2.83 21.16
CA ALA A 21 14.09 -2.86 19.82
C ALA A 21 13.72 -1.64 18.95
N ILE A 22 12.70 -0.85 19.32
CA ILE A 22 12.15 0.18 18.42
C ILE A 22 13.21 1.19 17.95
N PRO A 23 14.07 1.76 18.81
CA PRO A 23 15.09 2.71 18.36
C PRO A 23 16.08 2.09 17.37
N ASP A 24 16.50 0.84 17.63
CA ASP A 24 17.42 0.12 16.75
C ASP A 24 16.75 -0.19 15.40
N LEU A 25 15.49 -0.61 15.41
CA LEU A 25 14.72 -0.93 14.20
C LEU A 25 14.46 0.31 13.35
N ILE A 26 14.15 1.46 13.96
CA ILE A 26 14.01 2.74 13.23
C ILE A 26 15.32 3.09 12.54
N LYS A 27 16.47 2.93 13.21
CA LYS A 27 17.77 3.15 12.58
C LYS A 27 18.04 2.20 11.41
N LEU A 28 17.59 0.95 11.50
CA LEU A 28 17.75 -0.03 10.42
C LEU A 28 16.88 0.25 9.19
N LEU A 29 15.93 1.19 9.26
CA LEU A 29 15.23 1.69 8.07
C LEU A 29 16.16 2.45 7.12
N GLU A 30 17.32 2.91 7.60
CA GLU A 30 18.34 3.62 6.81
C GLU A 30 19.49 2.72 6.36
N ASP A 31 19.39 1.42 6.61
CA ASP A 31 20.44 0.47 6.23
C ASP A 31 20.63 0.44 4.71
N GLU A 32 21.86 0.25 4.24
CA GLU A 32 22.17 0.21 2.81
C GLU A 32 21.51 -1.00 2.11
N ASP A 33 21.34 -2.13 2.81
CA ASP A 33 20.69 -3.32 2.27
C ASP A 33 19.16 -3.21 2.39
N SER A 34 18.46 -3.23 1.25
CA SER A 34 16.99 -3.25 1.21
C SER A 34 16.40 -4.44 1.99
N LYS A 35 17.14 -5.56 2.02
CA LYS A 35 16.97 -6.73 2.89
C LYS A 35 16.65 -6.34 4.33
N VAL A 36 17.55 -5.52 4.87
CA VAL A 36 17.56 -5.13 6.27
C VAL A 36 16.43 -4.14 6.54
N ARG A 37 16.22 -3.17 5.63
CA ARG A 37 15.11 -2.21 5.72
C ARG A 37 13.74 -2.91 5.73
N GLU A 38 13.53 -3.88 4.85
CA GLU A 38 12.30 -4.68 4.79
C GLU A 38 12.06 -5.48 6.09
N ILE A 39 13.11 -6.07 6.68
CA ILE A 39 12.99 -6.78 7.96
C ILE A 39 12.66 -5.81 9.09
N ALA A 40 13.31 -4.64 9.11
CA ALA A 40 13.09 -3.62 10.11
C ALA A 40 11.65 -3.09 10.08
N ALA A 41 11.13 -2.76 8.89
CA ALA A 41 9.74 -2.33 8.71
C ALA A 41 8.74 -3.39 9.18
N ASP A 42 8.91 -4.66 8.80
CA ASP A 42 8.00 -5.72 9.24
C ASP A 42 8.06 -5.97 10.75
N ALA A 43 9.25 -5.90 11.35
CA ALA A 43 9.39 -6.00 12.79
C ALA A 43 8.69 -4.83 13.49
N LEU A 44 8.78 -3.60 12.95
CA LEU A 44 8.04 -2.45 13.47
C LEU A 44 6.52 -2.64 13.36
N LYS A 45 6.01 -3.17 12.23
CA LYS A 45 4.58 -3.52 12.08
C LYS A 45 4.15 -4.56 13.11
N ALA A 46 4.97 -5.60 13.34
CA ALA A 46 4.69 -6.64 14.32
C ALA A 46 4.69 -6.14 15.78
N LEU A 47 5.42 -5.06 16.07
CA LEU A 47 5.41 -4.39 17.38
C LEU A 47 4.17 -3.49 17.60
N GLY A 48 3.41 -3.19 16.54
CA GLY A 48 2.13 -2.49 16.63
C GLY A 48 2.24 -1.01 17.00
N GLU A 49 1.16 -0.46 17.58
CA GLU A 49 0.99 0.99 17.80
C GLU A 49 2.08 1.65 18.68
N ASP A 50 2.83 0.86 19.45
CA ASP A 50 3.90 1.35 20.31
C ASP A 50 5.03 2.03 19.52
N VAL A 51 5.20 1.71 18.24
CA VAL A 51 6.24 2.30 17.38
C VAL A 51 5.89 3.72 16.93
N LEU A 52 4.60 4.07 16.90
CA LEU A 52 4.09 5.25 16.21
C LEU A 52 4.69 6.58 16.71
N PRO A 53 4.86 6.83 18.02
CA PRO A 53 5.44 8.09 18.49
C PRO A 53 6.88 8.30 18.00
N GLN A 54 7.69 7.25 18.01
CA GLN A 54 9.10 7.35 17.60
C GLN A 54 9.24 7.43 16.09
N LEU A 55 8.38 6.72 15.34
CA LEU A 55 8.40 6.76 13.89
C LEU A 55 7.95 8.12 13.32
N ARG A 56 6.97 8.77 13.96
CA ARG A 56 6.62 10.16 13.61
C ARG A 56 7.73 11.15 13.90
N GLU A 57 8.40 11.03 15.04
CA GLU A 57 9.54 11.89 15.38
C GLU A 57 10.70 11.69 14.40
N TYR A 58 10.97 10.43 14.04
CA TYR A 58 11.95 10.07 13.02
C TYR A 58 11.69 10.78 11.69
N LEU A 59 10.48 10.64 11.12
CA LEU A 59 10.13 11.31 9.87
C LEU A 59 10.24 12.83 9.98
N LYS A 60 9.85 13.41 11.11
CA LYS A 60 9.92 14.85 11.33
C LYS A 60 11.36 15.35 11.31
N VAL A 61 12.27 14.66 12.00
CA VAL A 61 13.70 15.01 12.00
C VAL A 61 14.27 14.88 10.59
N ARG A 62 13.91 13.82 9.85
CA ARG A 62 14.44 13.60 8.49
C ARG A 62 13.91 14.60 7.46
N LEU A 63 12.69 15.13 7.64
CA LEU A 63 12.16 16.20 6.80
C LEU A 63 12.97 17.49 6.92
N ASP A 64 13.45 17.82 8.11
CA ASP A 64 14.31 18.99 8.35
C ASP A 64 15.68 18.88 7.63
N GLU A 65 16.04 17.70 7.11
CA GLU A 65 17.32 17.39 6.45
C GLU A 65 17.23 17.35 4.91
N ASP A 66 16.14 17.82 4.32
CA ASP A 66 15.87 17.83 2.86
C ASP A 66 15.96 16.42 2.22
N PRO A 67 14.97 15.55 2.46
CA PRO A 67 15.04 14.13 2.10
C PRO A 67 14.58 13.85 0.66
N PHE A 68 15.01 14.68 -0.29
CA PHE A 68 14.55 14.59 -1.69
C PHE A 68 14.76 13.17 -2.26
N ASN A 69 13.65 12.50 -2.63
CA ASN A 69 13.58 11.11 -3.09
C ASN A 69 14.27 10.07 -2.17
N ASP A 70 14.31 10.29 -0.85
CA ASP A 70 14.91 9.34 0.08
C ASP A 70 14.05 8.09 0.31
N VAL A 71 14.36 7.04 -0.45
CA VAL A 71 13.68 5.74 -0.39
C VAL A 71 13.64 5.12 1.02
N SER A 72 14.57 5.45 1.91
CA SER A 72 14.55 4.92 3.30
C SER A 72 13.31 5.36 4.08
N LEU A 73 12.81 6.57 3.83
CA LEU A 73 11.65 7.11 4.52
C LEU A 73 10.35 6.41 4.11
N LEU A 74 10.30 5.85 2.90
CA LEU A 74 9.11 5.16 2.38
C LEU A 74 8.78 3.89 3.19
N TYR A 75 9.77 3.28 3.84
CA TYR A 75 9.54 2.17 4.77
C TYR A 75 8.84 2.63 6.05
N ALA A 76 9.19 3.81 6.57
CA ALA A 76 8.48 4.40 7.69
C ALA A 76 7.04 4.78 7.31
N VAL A 77 6.85 5.35 6.12
CA VAL A 77 5.52 5.66 5.56
C VAL A 77 4.62 4.42 5.48
N ASP A 78 5.16 3.32 4.94
CA ASP A 78 4.45 2.04 4.84
C ASP A 78 4.02 1.51 6.22
N VAL A 79 4.92 1.54 7.22
CA VAL A 79 4.59 1.15 8.61
C VAL A 79 3.47 2.04 9.18
N LEU A 80 3.51 3.36 8.96
CA LEU A 80 2.47 4.28 9.45
C LEU A 80 1.11 4.03 8.81
N GLY A 81 1.09 3.74 7.50
CA GLY A 81 -0.13 3.39 6.77
C GLY A 81 -0.74 2.07 7.24
N GLU A 82 0.08 1.03 7.40
CA GLU A 82 -0.35 -0.29 7.90
C GLU A 82 -0.90 -0.23 9.32
N LEU A 83 -0.24 0.52 10.20
CA LEU A 83 -0.66 0.71 11.59
C LEU A 83 -1.75 1.79 11.76
N LYS A 84 -2.30 2.30 10.66
CA LYS A 84 -3.39 3.28 10.63
C LYS A 84 -3.12 4.51 11.52
N ASP A 85 -1.91 5.07 11.45
CA ASP A 85 -1.56 6.27 12.23
C ASP A 85 -2.13 7.56 11.61
N TYR A 86 -3.40 7.86 11.89
CA TYR A 86 -4.07 9.07 11.40
C TYR A 86 -3.36 10.38 11.81
N LYS A 87 -2.53 10.36 12.86
CA LYS A 87 -1.74 11.54 13.26
C LYS A 87 -0.61 11.87 12.29
N SER A 88 -0.23 10.92 11.43
CA SER A 88 0.80 11.11 10.41
C SER A 88 0.29 11.78 9.12
N ILE A 89 -1.02 11.94 8.93
CA ILE A 89 -1.57 12.51 7.69
C ILE A 89 -0.89 13.83 7.28
N PRO A 90 -0.68 14.83 8.19
CA PRO A 90 -0.02 16.08 7.81
C PRO A 90 1.42 15.89 7.32
N ILE A 91 2.20 15.04 7.99
CA ILE A 91 3.60 14.80 7.63
C ILE A 91 3.72 14.01 6.32
N LEU A 92 2.76 13.14 6.00
CA LEU A 92 2.72 12.43 4.72
C LEU A 92 2.43 13.38 3.55
N TYR A 93 1.58 14.40 3.75
CA TYR A 93 1.36 15.43 2.74
C TYR A 93 2.59 16.32 2.52
N GLU A 94 3.27 16.71 3.59
CA GLU A 94 4.55 17.43 3.49
C GLU A 94 5.60 16.59 2.76
N LEU A 95 5.69 15.30 3.09
CA LEU A 95 6.63 14.39 2.45
C LEU A 95 6.40 14.28 0.94
N LEU A 96 5.15 14.31 0.44
CA LEU A 96 4.88 14.30 -1.01
C LEU A 96 5.59 15.44 -1.77
N GLU A 97 5.85 16.58 -1.12
CA GLU A 97 6.53 17.73 -1.74
C GLU A 97 8.02 17.47 -2.00
N HIS A 98 8.59 16.42 -1.39
CA HIS A 98 10.00 16.01 -1.54
C HIS A 98 10.20 14.84 -2.51
N TYR A 99 9.15 14.42 -3.23
CA TYR A 99 9.23 13.34 -4.21
C TYR A 99 8.70 13.81 -5.56
N ASP A 100 9.48 13.61 -6.62
CA ASP A 100 9.06 13.88 -8.00
C ASP A 100 8.83 12.61 -8.84
N GLU A 101 9.30 11.44 -8.37
CA GLU A 101 9.06 10.16 -9.02
C GLU A 101 7.70 9.58 -8.62
N GLU A 102 6.82 9.30 -9.60
CA GLU A 102 5.48 8.79 -9.32
C GLU A 102 5.49 7.43 -8.60
N ALA A 103 6.51 6.59 -8.86
CA ALA A 103 6.67 5.30 -8.19
C ALA A 103 6.83 5.45 -6.66
N TYR A 104 7.55 6.48 -6.21
CA TYR A 104 7.73 6.75 -4.79
C TYR A 104 6.50 7.45 -4.19
N GLN A 105 5.91 8.38 -4.92
CA GLN A 105 4.67 9.03 -4.51
C GLN A 105 3.52 8.02 -4.30
N LEU A 106 3.45 6.96 -5.10
CA LEU A 106 2.44 5.91 -4.95
C LEU A 106 2.51 5.19 -3.61
N ILE A 107 3.68 5.05 -2.99
CA ILE A 107 3.81 4.48 -1.64
C ILE A 107 3.18 5.43 -0.61
N ILE A 108 3.34 6.74 -0.80
CA ILE A 108 2.73 7.75 0.08
C ILE A 108 1.21 7.82 -0.14
N TYR A 109 0.74 7.73 -1.39
CA TYR A 109 -0.68 7.63 -1.71
C TYR A 109 -1.32 6.35 -1.16
N ASP A 110 -0.61 5.21 -1.14
CA ASP A 110 -1.09 3.99 -0.51
C ASP A 110 -1.31 4.19 0.99
N ALA A 111 -0.30 4.73 1.70
CA ALA A 111 -0.42 5.05 3.12
C ALA A 111 -1.57 6.04 3.38
N LEU A 112 -1.69 7.11 2.59
CA LEU A 112 -2.81 8.07 2.69
C LEU A 112 -4.17 7.41 2.40
N SER A 113 -4.25 6.45 1.46
CA SER A 113 -5.48 5.68 1.18
C SER A 113 -5.90 4.87 2.39
N LYS A 114 -4.95 4.14 2.98
CA LYS A 114 -5.14 3.36 4.21
C LYS A 114 -5.63 4.23 5.37
N LEU A 115 -5.30 5.53 5.37
CA LEU A 115 -5.69 6.51 6.38
C LEU A 115 -6.97 7.30 6.04
N GLY A 116 -7.66 6.95 4.94
CA GLY A 116 -8.95 7.53 4.55
C GLY A 116 -8.85 8.78 3.67
N GLU A 117 -7.65 9.19 3.27
CA GLU A 117 -7.44 10.35 2.38
C GLU A 117 -7.50 9.97 0.88
N GLY A 118 -7.67 8.68 0.61
CA GLY A 118 -7.81 8.02 -0.70
C GLY A 118 -8.56 8.80 -1.78
N ARG A 119 -9.74 9.28 -1.40
CA ARG A 119 -10.67 9.92 -2.34
C ARG A 119 -10.07 11.11 -3.10
N LYS A 120 -9.11 11.83 -2.49
CA LYS A 120 -8.53 13.06 -3.05
C LYS A 120 -7.69 12.82 -4.31
N PHE A 121 -7.23 11.60 -4.52
CA PHE A 121 -6.32 11.27 -5.63
C PHE A 121 -6.88 10.18 -6.55
N LEU A 122 -8.18 9.88 -6.49
CA LEU A 122 -8.83 8.94 -7.41
C LEU A 122 -8.64 9.33 -8.89
N ASP A 123 -8.73 10.62 -9.22
CA ASP A 123 -8.52 11.08 -10.60
C ASP A 123 -7.06 10.89 -11.05
N LEU A 124 -6.09 11.07 -10.14
CA LEU A 124 -4.68 10.81 -10.41
C LEU A 124 -4.44 9.30 -10.61
N LEU A 125 -4.96 8.46 -9.72
CA LEU A 125 -4.83 7.00 -9.84
C LEU A 125 -5.49 6.49 -11.13
N GLU A 126 -6.67 6.99 -11.47
CA GLU A 126 -7.34 6.66 -12.74
C GLU A 126 -6.46 7.02 -13.94
N TYR A 127 -5.86 8.22 -13.93
CA TYR A 127 -4.92 8.66 -14.95
C TYR A 127 -3.67 7.77 -15.03
N LEU A 128 -3.05 7.44 -13.89
CA LEU A 128 -1.85 6.58 -13.85
C LEU A 128 -2.13 5.14 -14.33
N LEU A 129 -3.36 4.66 -14.14
CA LEU A 129 -3.75 3.30 -14.52
C LEU A 129 -4.19 3.17 -15.98
N LEU A 130 -4.86 4.18 -16.53
CA LEU A 130 -5.53 4.06 -17.84
C LEU A 130 -4.85 4.83 -18.96
N GLU A 131 -4.05 5.86 -18.65
CA GLU A 131 -3.42 6.72 -19.64
C GLU A 131 -1.90 6.43 -19.74
N ASP A 132 -1.49 6.15 -20.99
CA ASP A 132 -0.11 6.12 -21.49
C ASP A 132 0.73 4.83 -21.33
N ALA A 133 1.44 4.46 -22.41
CA ALA A 133 2.23 3.23 -22.53
C ALA A 133 3.55 3.24 -21.70
N TYR A 134 3.93 4.40 -21.16
CA TYR A 134 5.10 4.55 -20.29
C TYR A 134 4.84 4.14 -18.83
N LYS A 135 3.56 3.94 -18.44
CA LYS A 135 3.15 3.67 -17.05
C LYS A 135 2.75 2.22 -16.80
N GLU A 136 3.07 1.32 -17.71
CA GLU A 136 2.89 -0.12 -17.48
C GLU A 136 3.57 -0.60 -16.19
N ASN A 137 4.65 0.06 -15.77
CA ASN A 137 5.36 -0.24 -14.53
C ASN A 137 4.63 0.21 -13.25
N LEU A 138 3.61 1.09 -13.34
CA LEU A 138 2.88 1.61 -12.18
C LEU A 138 1.48 1.01 -12.02
N LYS A 139 0.93 0.40 -13.08
CA LYS A 139 -0.44 -0.14 -13.09
C LYS A 139 -0.71 -1.09 -11.92
N GLU A 140 0.25 -1.96 -11.60
CA GLU A 140 0.11 -2.94 -10.52
C GLU A 140 -0.04 -2.26 -9.16
N GLN A 141 0.79 -1.24 -8.89
CA GLN A 141 0.73 -0.48 -7.64
C GLN A 141 -0.61 0.25 -7.51
N VAL A 142 -1.08 0.88 -8.59
CA VAL A 142 -2.38 1.57 -8.59
C VAL A 142 -3.53 0.58 -8.35
N ILE A 143 -3.51 -0.60 -8.98
CA ILE A 143 -4.51 -1.65 -8.78
C ILE A 143 -4.54 -2.11 -7.31
N MET A 144 -3.39 -2.13 -6.62
CA MET A 144 -3.31 -2.51 -5.21
C MET A 144 -3.80 -1.42 -4.24
N ILE A 145 -3.68 -0.14 -4.63
CA ILE A 145 -4.14 1.00 -3.81
C ILE A 145 -5.66 1.18 -3.87
N LEU A 146 -6.26 1.01 -5.05
CA LEU A 146 -7.69 1.25 -5.27
C LEU A 146 -8.61 0.53 -4.25
N PRO A 147 -8.35 -0.73 -3.84
CA PRO A 147 -9.11 -1.42 -2.79
C PRO A 147 -9.10 -0.77 -1.40
N GLU A 148 -8.10 0.05 -1.07
CA GLU A 148 -8.06 0.83 0.18
C GLU A 148 -9.03 2.02 0.13
N ILE A 149 -9.44 2.44 -1.06
CA ILE A 149 -10.40 3.52 -1.28
C ILE A 149 -11.78 2.92 -1.50
N GLU A 150 -12.48 2.62 -0.40
CA GLU A 150 -13.77 1.93 -0.40
C GLU A 150 -14.95 2.82 -0.87
N GLU A 151 -14.84 3.37 -2.07
CA GLU A 151 -15.78 4.26 -2.74
C GLU A 151 -16.24 3.62 -4.06
N GLN A 152 -17.48 3.88 -4.48
CA GLN A 152 -18.02 3.38 -5.75
C GLN A 152 -17.12 3.72 -6.94
N ARG A 153 -16.52 4.92 -6.95
CA ARG A 153 -15.62 5.33 -8.02
C ARG A 153 -14.38 4.44 -8.14
N SER A 154 -13.87 3.88 -7.04
CA SER A 154 -12.76 2.93 -7.09
C SER A 154 -13.15 1.65 -7.85
N VAL A 155 -14.36 1.13 -7.59
CA VAL A 155 -14.95 0.01 -8.35
C VAL A 155 -15.06 0.37 -9.83
N GLU A 156 -15.55 1.57 -10.15
CA GLU A 156 -15.70 2.02 -11.54
C GLU A 156 -14.36 2.06 -12.29
N ILE A 157 -13.30 2.56 -11.64
CA ILE A 157 -11.95 2.60 -12.20
C ILE A 157 -11.42 1.18 -12.46
N LEU A 158 -11.56 0.27 -11.50
CA LEU A 158 -11.14 -1.13 -11.66
C LEU A 158 -11.93 -1.85 -12.77
N VAL A 159 -13.22 -1.53 -12.97
CA VAL A 159 -14.00 -2.08 -14.09
C VAL A 159 -13.50 -1.57 -15.43
N LYS A 160 -13.07 -0.30 -15.52
CA LYS A 160 -12.41 0.22 -16.74
C LYS A 160 -11.10 -0.50 -16.99
N ALA A 161 -10.27 -0.67 -15.95
CA ALA A 161 -9.01 -1.39 -16.03
C ALA A 161 -9.22 -2.85 -16.45
N TRP A 162 -10.24 -3.53 -15.91
CA TRP A 162 -10.63 -4.88 -16.33
C TRP A 162 -10.88 -4.95 -17.84
N LYS A 163 -11.69 -4.04 -18.37
CA LYS A 163 -12.03 -4.02 -19.81
C LYS A 163 -10.81 -3.81 -20.69
N MET A 164 -9.81 -3.09 -20.20
CA MET A 164 -8.56 -2.80 -20.90
C MET A 164 -7.55 -3.94 -20.81
N TYR A 165 -7.41 -4.57 -19.63
CA TYR A 165 -6.32 -5.48 -19.31
C TYR A 165 -6.73 -6.94 -19.13
N LYS A 166 -7.99 -7.33 -19.34
CA LYS A 166 -8.45 -8.71 -19.12
C LYS A 166 -7.72 -9.80 -19.93
N GLU A 167 -7.06 -9.42 -21.03
CA GLU A 167 -6.27 -10.33 -21.86
C GLU A 167 -4.82 -10.51 -21.34
N ASP A 168 -4.33 -9.59 -20.51
CA ASP A 168 -3.06 -9.72 -19.76
C ASP A 168 -3.35 -10.53 -18.50
N MET A 169 -2.89 -11.79 -18.46
CA MET A 169 -3.23 -12.73 -17.40
C MET A 169 -2.80 -12.25 -16.01
N ASP A 170 -1.60 -11.68 -15.90
CA ASP A 170 -1.04 -11.24 -14.62
C ASP A 170 -1.80 -10.01 -14.11
N THR A 171 -2.05 -9.04 -15.00
CA THR A 171 -2.82 -7.83 -14.64
C THR A 171 -4.29 -8.18 -14.33
N ALA A 172 -4.89 -9.09 -15.09
CA ALA A 172 -6.26 -9.54 -14.85
C ALA A 172 -6.40 -10.23 -13.49
N GLU A 173 -5.43 -11.04 -13.07
CA GLU A 173 -5.44 -11.68 -11.75
C GLU A 173 -5.32 -10.63 -10.63
N LEU A 174 -4.46 -9.62 -10.78
CA LEU A 174 -4.35 -8.52 -9.82
C LEU A 174 -5.67 -7.74 -9.68
N ILE A 175 -6.32 -7.41 -10.80
CA ILE A 175 -7.62 -6.73 -10.81
C ILE A 175 -8.69 -7.61 -10.13
N MET A 176 -8.68 -8.93 -10.36
CA MET A 176 -9.60 -9.85 -9.68
C MET A 176 -9.39 -9.84 -8.17
N ARG A 177 -8.14 -9.91 -7.70
CA ARG A 177 -7.83 -9.81 -6.26
C ARG A 177 -8.27 -8.48 -5.66
N ALA A 178 -8.09 -7.38 -6.40
CA ALA A 178 -8.56 -6.06 -5.99
C ALA A 178 -10.08 -6.03 -5.80
N PHE A 179 -10.86 -6.64 -6.71
CA PHE A 179 -12.30 -6.80 -6.55
C PHE A 179 -12.68 -7.71 -5.37
N GLU A 180 -11.96 -8.80 -5.16
CA GLU A 180 -12.19 -9.71 -4.02
C GLU A 180 -12.00 -8.97 -2.70
N LEU A 181 -10.95 -8.16 -2.56
CA LEU A 181 -10.73 -7.33 -1.37
C LEU A 181 -11.87 -6.33 -1.17
N LEU A 182 -12.29 -5.62 -2.23
CA LEU A 182 -13.39 -4.66 -2.16
C LEU A 182 -14.72 -5.32 -1.76
N VAL A 183 -15.06 -6.47 -2.36
CA VAL A 183 -16.31 -7.18 -2.05
C VAL A 183 -16.25 -7.85 -0.67
N MET A 184 -15.09 -8.33 -0.25
CA MET A 184 -14.88 -8.86 1.10
C MET A 184 -15.13 -7.77 2.16
N ARG A 185 -14.63 -6.54 1.93
CA ARG A 185 -14.81 -5.41 2.84
C ARG A 185 -16.22 -4.80 2.76
N LYS A 186 -16.76 -4.67 1.54
CA LYS A 186 -18.09 -4.10 1.24
C LYS A 186 -18.85 -4.98 0.23
N PRO A 187 -19.62 -5.98 0.72
CA PRO A 187 -20.36 -6.91 -0.14
C PRO A 187 -21.34 -6.24 -1.11
N GLU A 188 -21.83 -5.04 -0.81
CA GLU A 188 -22.68 -4.24 -1.69
C GLU A 188 -22.02 -3.89 -3.02
N PHE A 189 -20.68 -3.80 -3.08
CA PHE A 189 -19.97 -3.54 -4.32
C PHE A 189 -20.13 -4.66 -5.35
N PHE A 190 -20.45 -5.88 -4.92
CA PHE A 190 -20.75 -6.98 -5.85
C PHE A 190 -21.91 -6.62 -6.79
N ARG A 191 -22.96 -5.97 -6.28
CA ARG A 191 -24.11 -5.55 -7.10
C ARG A 191 -23.73 -4.48 -8.11
N ILE A 192 -22.88 -3.52 -7.70
CA ILE A 192 -22.37 -2.49 -8.60
C ILE A 192 -21.57 -3.13 -9.74
N ILE A 193 -20.70 -4.08 -9.41
CA ILE A 193 -19.93 -4.83 -10.43
C ILE A 193 -20.87 -5.60 -11.36
N GLU A 194 -21.87 -6.29 -10.83
CA GLU A 194 -22.87 -7.04 -11.60
C GLU A 194 -23.65 -6.16 -12.58
N ASP A 195 -24.02 -4.94 -12.17
CA ASP A 195 -24.70 -3.97 -13.02
C ASP A 195 -23.77 -3.39 -14.11
N MET A 196 -22.46 -3.32 -13.85
CA MET A 196 -21.47 -2.72 -14.77
C MET A 196 -20.84 -3.71 -15.77
N ASP A 197 -20.67 -4.98 -15.37
CA ASP A 197 -20.03 -6.03 -16.16
C ASP A 197 -20.43 -7.46 -15.69
N GLU A 198 -21.36 -8.08 -16.43
CA GLU A 198 -21.89 -9.42 -16.12
C GLU A 198 -20.85 -10.54 -16.29
N GLU A 199 -19.86 -10.36 -17.17
CA GLU A 199 -18.78 -11.35 -17.35
C GLU A 199 -17.86 -11.36 -16.14
N LEU A 200 -17.43 -10.17 -15.71
CA LEU A 200 -16.62 -9.96 -14.52
C LEU A 200 -17.29 -10.50 -13.26
N SER A 201 -18.58 -10.19 -13.05
CA SER A 201 -19.30 -10.64 -11.85
C SER A 201 -19.44 -12.17 -11.77
N ARG A 202 -19.60 -12.85 -12.91
CA ARG A 202 -19.58 -14.32 -12.99
C ARG A 202 -18.21 -14.88 -12.64
N ARG A 203 -17.13 -14.25 -13.12
CA ARG A 203 -15.76 -14.67 -12.80
C ARG A 203 -15.45 -14.53 -11.31
N LEU A 204 -15.91 -13.44 -10.69
CA LEU A 204 -15.75 -13.16 -9.25
C LEU A 204 -16.55 -14.12 -8.36
N LYS A 205 -17.76 -14.53 -8.78
CA LYS A 205 -18.52 -15.61 -8.11
C LYS A 205 -17.79 -16.96 -8.20
N GLY A 206 -17.11 -17.22 -9.32
CA GLY A 206 -16.37 -18.47 -9.54
C GLY A 206 -15.10 -18.60 -8.69
N SER A 207 -14.42 -17.49 -8.38
CA SER A 207 -13.20 -17.50 -7.54
C SER A 207 -13.50 -17.65 -6.05
N THR A 208 -14.63 -17.11 -5.57
CA THR A 208 -15.05 -17.16 -4.16
C THR A 208 -15.68 -18.49 -3.74
N GLY A 209 -16.01 -19.38 -4.69
CA GLY A 209 -16.66 -20.68 -4.45
C GLY A 209 -15.71 -21.88 -4.32
N GLY A 210 -14.39 -21.67 -4.32
CA GLY A 210 -13.37 -22.71 -4.21
C GLY A 210 -12.60 -22.64 -2.90
N GLY A 211 -13.26 -22.94 -1.78
CA GLY A 211 -12.67 -23.06 -0.45
C GLY A 211 -13.20 -24.27 0.29
#